data_AF-A0A379V1Z0-F1
#
_entry.id   AF-A0A379V1Z0-F1
#
_cell.length_a   1.000
_cell.length_b   1.000
_cell.length_c   1.000
_cell.angle_alpha   90.00
_cell.angle_beta   90.00
_cell.angle_gamma   90.00
#
_symmetry.space_group_name_H-M   'P 1'
#
loop_
_entity.id
_entity.type
_entity.pdbx_description
1 polymer ?
#
loop_
_entity_poly.entity_id
_entity_poly.type
_entity_poly.pdbx_seq_one_letter_code
_entity_poly.pdbx_strand_id
1 'polypeptide(L)'
;MTKEIVTFKGFNKDLKCRDFQFEIGKTFHHDGKVEACGSGFHACECPFDVFSYYSPADSRFAETISFGITDREEDGDTKIASASITIKAELTLPQFIQRGIEWIWSKIDKSLEQQIMCGNRSAATNTGDRSAATNTGDRSAATNTGYWSAATNTGYCSAATNTGDRSAATNTGDRSAATNTGYCSAATNTGYWSAATNTGDRSAATNTGYCSAATNTGYWSAATNTGNRSAATNTGDRSAATNTGDRSAATNTGNRSAAEVSGSQSVAAAFGIEGKARASEGGAIVLCYRDEDGELIHIRASKVGENGIMPNTWYQLNEDGEFVACE
;
A
#
# COMPACT_ATOMS: atom_id res chain seq x y z
N MET A 1 -3.48 7.68 66.87
CA MET A 1 -2.61 8.29 65.85
C MET A 1 -3.49 8.79 64.73
N THR A 2 -3.35 10.05 64.32
CA THR A 2 -4.06 10.58 63.14
C THR A 2 -3.55 9.87 61.89
N LYS A 3 -4.45 9.52 60.97
CA LYS A 3 -4.09 8.85 59.71
C LYS A 3 -3.21 9.77 58.86
N GLU A 4 -2.03 9.30 58.50
CA GLU A 4 -1.14 9.97 57.55
C GLU A 4 -1.43 9.46 56.13
N ILE A 5 -1.51 10.38 55.18
CA ILE A 5 -1.82 10.09 53.78
C ILE A 5 -0.72 10.67 52.91
N VAL A 6 -0.04 9.81 52.14
CA VAL A 6 0.91 10.25 51.12
C VAL A 6 0.13 10.96 50.03
N THR A 7 0.50 12.21 49.78
CA THR A 7 -0.16 13.10 48.82
C THR A 7 0.86 13.88 48.02
N PHE A 8 0.43 14.51 46.94
CA PHE A 8 1.24 15.24 46.00
C PHE A 8 0.66 16.63 45.82
N LYS A 9 1.54 17.63 45.82
CA LYS A 9 1.12 19.04 45.75
C LYS A 9 1.92 19.80 44.72
N GLY A 10 1.23 20.63 43.95
CA GLY A 10 1.80 21.65 43.10
C GLY A 10 1.86 23.01 43.80
N PHE A 11 2.82 23.83 43.39
CA PHE A 11 3.03 25.20 43.84
C PHE A 11 3.41 26.08 42.66
N ASN A 12 3.28 27.40 42.81
CA ASN A 12 3.96 28.31 41.89
C ASN A 12 5.49 28.27 42.06
N LYS A 13 6.22 29.02 41.23
CA LYS A 13 7.70 29.05 41.21
C LYS A 13 8.32 29.44 42.57
N ASP A 14 7.57 30.17 43.39
CA ASP A 14 8.00 30.66 44.70
C ASP A 14 7.60 29.73 45.87
N LEU A 15 7.14 28.50 45.59
CA LEU A 15 6.57 27.57 46.60
C LEU A 15 5.36 28.15 47.36
N LYS A 16 4.54 28.95 46.67
CA LYS A 16 3.27 29.46 47.22
C LYS A 16 2.08 28.73 46.64
N CYS A 17 1.04 28.63 47.47
CA CYS A 17 -0.32 28.29 47.04
C CYS A 17 -1.25 29.39 47.55
N ARG A 18 -1.81 30.19 46.64
CA ARG A 18 -2.48 31.46 46.96
C ARG A 18 -1.52 32.33 47.79
N ASP A 19 -1.97 32.82 48.94
CA ASP A 19 -1.20 33.72 49.80
C ASP A 19 -0.34 32.98 50.85
N PHE A 20 -0.36 31.64 50.87
CA PHE A 20 0.40 30.86 51.85
C PHE A 20 1.75 30.42 51.28
N GLN A 21 2.82 30.69 52.04
CA GLN A 21 4.19 30.30 51.71
C GLN A 21 4.54 28.94 52.31
N PHE A 22 5.01 28.02 51.46
CA PHE A 22 5.51 26.71 51.88
C PHE A 22 7.03 26.65 51.82
N GLU A 23 7.58 25.66 52.50
CA GLU A 23 9.01 25.35 52.51
C GLU A 23 9.20 23.83 52.55
N ILE A 24 10.16 23.34 51.76
CA ILE A 24 10.51 21.92 51.72
C ILE A 24 11.09 21.49 53.08
N GLY A 25 10.68 20.32 53.56
CA GLY A 25 11.05 19.75 54.85
C GLY A 25 10.20 20.24 56.03
N LYS A 26 9.31 21.23 55.85
CA LYS A 26 8.51 21.80 56.94
C LYS A 26 7.10 21.22 57.01
N THR A 27 6.54 21.30 58.22
CA THR A 27 5.16 20.95 58.54
C THR A 27 4.37 22.22 58.82
N PHE A 28 3.16 22.29 58.29
CA PHE A 28 2.26 23.42 58.43
C PHE A 28 0.93 22.96 59.02
N HIS A 29 0.32 23.84 59.81
CA HIS A 29 -0.95 23.62 60.48
C HIS A 29 -1.94 24.71 60.09
N HIS A 30 -3.18 24.31 59.80
CA HIS A 30 -4.28 25.19 59.47
C HIS A 30 -5.21 25.31 60.67
N ASP A 31 -5.50 26.55 61.08
CA ASP A 31 -6.45 26.84 62.14
C ASP A 31 -7.87 27.01 61.56
N GLY A 32 -8.84 26.30 62.14
CA GLY A 32 -10.25 26.40 61.77
C GLY A 32 -10.81 25.17 61.04
N LYS A 33 -11.99 25.33 60.43
CA LYS A 33 -12.67 24.25 59.72
C LYS A 33 -11.84 23.83 58.49
N VAL A 34 -11.75 22.53 58.25
CA VAL A 34 -11.19 21.96 57.01
C VAL A 34 -12.36 21.58 56.11
N GLU A 35 -12.34 22.04 54.86
CA GLU A 35 -13.42 21.84 53.89
C GLU A 35 -12.81 21.67 52.50
N ALA A 36 -13.20 20.62 51.79
CA ALA A 36 -12.76 20.38 50.42
C ALA A 36 -13.10 21.60 49.56
N CYS A 37 -12.12 22.08 48.77
CA CYS A 37 -12.19 23.33 47.99
C CYS A 37 -12.37 24.65 48.78
N GLY A 38 -12.78 24.61 50.05
CA GLY A 38 -13.04 25.79 50.89
C GLY A 38 -11.84 26.22 51.74
N SER A 39 -11.27 25.30 52.54
CA SER A 39 -10.28 25.64 53.56
C SER A 39 -9.39 24.45 53.97
N GLY A 40 -8.23 24.73 54.55
CA GLY A 40 -7.19 23.74 54.83
C GLY A 40 -6.15 23.63 53.71
N PHE A 41 -5.25 22.65 53.83
CA PHE A 41 -4.20 22.41 52.85
C PHE A 41 -4.64 21.39 51.80
N HIS A 42 -4.72 21.82 50.54
CA HIS A 42 -5.08 20.94 49.42
C HIS A 42 -3.87 20.24 48.80
N ALA A 43 -4.01 18.93 48.59
CA ALA A 43 -3.08 18.06 47.86
C ALA A 43 -3.86 16.89 47.21
N CYS A 44 -3.24 16.10 46.32
CA CYS A 44 -3.89 14.97 45.64
C CYS A 44 -3.21 13.65 46.00
N GLU A 45 -3.95 12.53 46.12
CA GLU A 45 -3.32 11.21 46.29
C GLU A 45 -2.71 10.67 45.00
N CYS A 46 -3.36 10.91 43.86
CA CYS A 46 -2.83 10.64 42.53
C CYS A 46 -1.99 11.85 42.06
N PRO A 47 -0.70 11.68 41.74
CA PRO A 47 0.13 12.75 41.21
C PRO A 47 -0.47 13.45 39.99
N PHE A 48 -1.09 12.71 39.07
CA PHE A 48 -1.58 13.27 37.81
C PHE A 48 -2.77 14.21 37.97
N ASP A 49 -3.57 14.07 39.04
CA ASP A 49 -4.67 14.99 39.31
C ASP A 49 -4.15 16.41 39.65
N VAL A 50 -2.90 16.52 40.14
CA VAL A 50 -2.26 17.82 40.41
C VAL A 50 -2.15 18.67 39.13
N PHE A 51 -2.02 18.04 37.95
CA PHE A 51 -1.92 18.76 36.68
C PHE A 51 -3.21 19.49 36.28
N SER A 52 -4.36 19.10 36.83
CA SER A 52 -5.61 19.84 36.67
C SER A 52 -5.60 21.20 37.36
N TYR A 53 -4.72 21.38 38.35
CA TYR A 53 -4.61 22.60 39.17
C TYR A 53 -3.33 23.40 38.93
N TYR A 54 -2.25 22.71 38.52
CA TYR A 54 -0.92 23.29 38.35
C TYR A 54 -0.31 22.81 37.02
N SER A 55 -0.08 23.75 36.10
CA SER A 55 0.56 23.45 34.81
C SER A 55 1.98 22.91 35.03
N PRO A 56 2.37 21.78 34.41
CA PRO A 56 3.71 21.22 34.53
C PRO A 56 4.82 22.11 33.96
N ALA A 57 4.47 23.09 33.12
CA ALA A 57 5.44 24.01 32.53
C ALA A 57 5.93 25.09 33.50
N ASP A 58 5.09 25.50 34.45
CA ASP A 58 5.33 26.70 35.28
C ASP A 58 5.21 26.46 36.78
N SER A 59 5.06 25.20 37.20
CA SER A 59 4.81 24.82 38.59
C SER A 59 5.93 23.96 39.16
N ARG A 60 6.06 23.99 40.49
CA ARG A 60 6.94 23.11 41.26
C ARG A 60 6.09 22.04 41.95
N PHE A 61 6.64 20.84 42.12
CA PHE A 61 5.89 19.70 42.64
C PHE A 61 6.60 19.04 43.82
N ALA A 62 5.85 18.57 44.81
CA ALA A 62 6.41 17.88 45.96
C ALA A 62 5.60 16.64 46.35
N GLU A 63 6.30 15.67 46.92
CA GLU A 63 5.69 14.64 47.76
C GLU A 63 5.41 15.24 49.14
N THR A 64 4.23 14.95 49.68
CA THR A 64 3.73 15.52 50.93
C THR A 64 3.06 14.44 51.78
N ILE A 65 2.95 14.71 53.08
CA ILE A 65 2.12 13.90 54.00
C ILE A 65 1.02 14.81 54.51
N SER A 66 -0.22 14.45 54.21
CA SER A 66 -1.41 15.12 54.70
C SER A 66 -1.97 14.35 55.89
N PHE A 67 -2.30 15.04 56.99
CA PHE A 67 -2.77 14.43 58.22
C PHE A 67 -3.63 15.40 59.06
N GLY A 68 -4.18 14.90 60.16
CA GLY A 68 -5.16 15.61 60.98
C GLY A 68 -6.58 15.40 60.46
N ILE A 69 -7.45 16.40 60.64
CA ILE A 69 -8.80 16.39 60.05
C ILE A 69 -8.64 16.51 58.53
N THR A 70 -9.33 15.66 57.77
CA THR A 70 -9.31 15.66 56.31
C THR A 70 -10.71 15.68 55.73
N ASP A 71 -10.88 16.31 54.58
CA ASP A 71 -12.14 16.36 53.84
C ASP A 71 -11.94 16.10 52.34
N ARG A 72 -12.95 15.55 51.66
CA ARG A 72 -12.92 15.11 50.26
C ARG A 72 -14.25 15.40 49.55
N GLU A 73 -14.18 15.66 48.25
CA GLU A 73 -15.38 15.70 47.40
C GLU A 73 -15.78 14.25 47.03
N GLU A 74 -17.05 13.88 47.19
CA GLU A 74 -17.51 12.50 46.93
C GLU A 74 -17.39 12.09 45.45
N ASP A 75 -17.67 13.01 44.52
CA ASP A 75 -17.59 12.80 43.06
C ASP A 75 -16.38 13.52 42.42
N GLY A 76 -15.40 13.89 43.24
CA GLY A 76 -14.20 14.62 42.80
C GLY A 76 -13.06 13.72 42.34
N ASP A 77 -11.96 14.36 41.95
CA ASP A 77 -10.68 13.69 41.76
C ASP A 77 -10.05 13.31 43.12
N THR A 78 -8.80 12.85 43.13
CA THR A 78 -8.14 12.40 44.38
C THR A 78 -7.69 13.55 45.30
N LYS A 79 -8.14 14.78 45.05
CA LYS A 79 -7.85 15.95 45.87
C LYS A 79 -8.46 15.81 47.26
N ILE A 80 -7.67 16.17 48.25
CA ILE A 80 -8.06 16.19 49.66
C ILE A 80 -7.71 17.55 50.27
N ALA A 81 -8.48 17.99 51.25
CA ALA A 81 -8.11 19.06 52.16
C ALA A 81 -7.65 18.46 53.49
N SER A 82 -6.60 18.99 54.11
CA SER A 82 -6.08 18.52 55.40
C SER A 82 -5.80 19.67 56.38
N ALA A 83 -5.93 19.39 57.68
CA ALA A 83 -5.57 20.33 58.75
C ALA A 83 -4.06 20.53 58.86
N SER A 84 -3.26 19.55 58.42
CA SER A 84 -1.81 19.60 58.53
C SER A 84 -1.16 18.91 57.33
N ILE A 85 -0.08 19.52 56.84
CA ILE A 85 0.68 19.01 55.71
C ILE A 85 2.18 19.16 55.96
N THR A 86 2.93 18.10 55.70
CA THR A 86 4.40 18.13 55.64
C THR A 86 4.85 18.09 54.19
N ILE A 87 5.66 19.06 53.77
CA ILE A 87 6.23 19.08 52.42
C ILE A 87 7.54 18.30 52.46
N LYS A 88 7.55 17.01 52.08
CA LYS A 88 8.71 16.14 52.33
C LYS A 88 9.89 16.50 51.45
N ALA A 89 9.68 16.48 50.15
CA ALA A 89 10.72 16.63 49.16
C ALA A 89 10.14 17.18 47.87
N GLU A 90 10.86 18.10 47.25
CA GLU A 90 10.59 18.54 45.88
C GLU A 90 10.94 17.42 44.90
N LEU A 91 10.08 17.24 43.90
CA LEU A 91 10.22 16.25 42.85
C LEU A 91 10.46 16.96 41.52
N THR A 92 11.45 16.49 40.76
CA THR A 92 11.58 16.84 39.35
C THR A 92 10.38 16.29 38.57
N LEU A 93 10.04 16.88 37.42
CA LEU A 93 8.92 16.40 36.60
C LEU A 93 9.03 14.89 36.24
N PRO A 94 10.20 14.34 35.86
CA PRO A 94 10.36 12.90 35.64
C PRO A 94 10.07 12.06 36.89
N GLN A 95 10.56 12.48 38.07
CA GLN A 95 10.27 11.78 39.33
C GLN A 95 8.77 11.85 39.64
N PHE A 96 8.14 12.98 39.43
CA PHE A 96 6.71 13.17 39.65
C PHE A 96 5.86 12.27 38.73
N ILE A 97 6.22 12.18 37.45
CA ILE A 97 5.58 11.26 36.49
C ILE A 97 5.76 9.81 36.92
N GLN A 98 6.97 9.43 37.35
CA GLN A 98 7.26 8.09 37.85
C GLN A 98 6.36 7.71 39.05
N ARG A 99 6.11 8.65 39.97
CA ARG A 99 5.17 8.43 41.09
C ARG A 99 3.73 8.24 40.61
N GLY A 100 3.33 8.92 39.53
CA GLY A 100 2.02 8.72 38.93
C GLY A 100 1.85 7.32 38.37
N ILE A 101 2.87 6.80 37.67
CA ILE A 101 2.91 5.43 37.16
C ILE A 101 2.85 4.41 38.31
N GLU A 102 3.63 4.62 39.38
CA GLU A 102 3.63 3.75 40.57
C GLU A 102 2.27 3.71 41.27
N TRP A 103 1.61 4.87 41.38
CA TRP A 103 0.25 4.94 41.94
C TRP A 103 -0.74 4.14 41.12
N ILE A 104 -0.75 4.28 39.78
CA ILE A 104 -1.62 3.48 38.90
C ILE A 104 -1.35 1.99 39.07
N TRP A 105 -0.07 1.58 39.09
CA TRP A 105 0.31 0.18 39.31
C TRP A 105 -0.14 -0.37 40.67
N SER A 106 -0.25 0.49 41.69
CA SER A 106 -0.78 0.11 43.00
C SER A 106 -2.30 -0.12 43.01
N LYS A 107 -3.03 0.45 42.05
CA LYS A 107 -4.49 0.29 41.91
C LYS A 107 -4.89 -0.90 41.04
N ILE A 108 -3.96 -1.43 40.25
CA ILE A 108 -4.22 -2.61 39.41
C ILE A 108 -4.38 -3.84 40.32
N ASP A 109 -5.51 -4.53 40.17
CA ASP A 109 -5.75 -5.81 40.82
C ASP A 109 -4.86 -6.89 40.20
N LYS A 110 -3.84 -7.29 40.95
CA LYS A 110 -2.86 -8.31 40.54
C LYS A 110 -3.40 -9.74 40.62
N SER A 111 -4.62 -9.93 41.15
CA SER A 111 -5.29 -11.23 41.22
C SER A 111 -6.09 -11.57 39.95
N LEU A 112 -6.40 -10.56 39.13
CA LEU A 112 -6.91 -10.74 37.77
C LEU A 112 -5.77 -11.26 36.88
N GLU A 113 -5.63 -12.57 36.82
CA GLU A 113 -4.79 -13.25 35.83
C GLU A 113 -5.29 -12.80 34.44
N GLN A 114 -4.47 -12.02 33.73
CA GLN A 114 -4.71 -11.74 32.32
C GLN A 114 -4.76 -13.10 31.61
N GLN A 115 -5.95 -13.58 31.25
CA GLN A 115 -6.16 -14.85 30.54
C GLN A 115 -5.58 -14.78 29.12
N ILE A 116 -4.27 -14.69 29.01
CA ILE A 116 -3.54 -15.09 27.82
C ILE A 116 -3.51 -16.61 27.90
N MET A 117 -4.46 -17.27 27.21
CA MET A 117 -4.51 -18.73 27.11
C MET A 117 -3.31 -19.22 26.27
N CYS A 118 -2.13 -19.31 26.89
CA CYS A 118 -0.94 -19.90 26.31
C CYS A 118 -1.09 -21.43 26.35
N GLY A 119 -1.45 -22.05 25.22
CA GLY A 119 -1.56 -23.51 25.10
C GLY A 119 -1.48 -23.99 23.64
N ASN A 120 -1.34 -25.28 23.37
CA ASN A 120 -1.15 -25.76 21.99
C ASN A 120 -2.45 -25.75 21.14
N ARG A 121 -3.62 -25.56 21.76
CA ARG A 121 -4.94 -25.53 21.07
C ARG A 121 -5.90 -24.58 21.80
N SER A 122 -6.57 -23.68 21.08
CA SER A 122 -7.70 -22.91 21.61
C SER A 122 -8.83 -22.74 20.59
N ALA A 123 -10.06 -22.51 21.07
CA ALA A 123 -11.17 -22.13 20.21
C ALA A 123 -11.17 -20.64 19.81
N ALA A 124 -10.53 -19.79 20.63
CA ALA A 124 -10.53 -18.33 20.48
C ALA A 124 -9.18 -17.81 19.99
N THR A 125 -8.46 -17.03 20.81
CA THR A 125 -7.13 -16.50 20.49
C THR A 125 -6.05 -17.33 21.18
N ASN A 126 -4.93 -17.57 20.50
CA ASN A 126 -3.79 -18.30 21.04
C ASN A 126 -2.50 -17.89 20.31
N THR A 127 -1.35 -18.12 20.95
CA THR A 127 0.00 -17.93 20.42
C THR A 127 0.73 -19.25 20.11
N GLY A 128 0.15 -20.40 20.47
CA GLY A 128 0.68 -21.75 20.24
C GLY A 128 0.29 -22.38 18.89
N ASP A 129 0.32 -23.72 18.79
CA ASP A 129 0.29 -24.42 17.49
C ASP A 129 -1.01 -24.25 16.69
N ARG A 130 -2.18 -24.22 17.35
CA ARG A 130 -3.48 -24.20 16.67
C ARG A 130 -4.52 -23.31 17.35
N SER A 131 -5.33 -22.63 16.56
CA SER A 131 -6.62 -22.08 17.01
C SER A 131 -7.71 -22.15 15.94
N ALA A 132 -8.98 -22.08 16.36
CA ALA A 132 -10.10 -21.95 15.43
C ALA A 132 -10.28 -20.50 14.94
N ALA A 133 -10.19 -19.51 15.84
CA ALA A 133 -10.37 -18.10 15.49
C ALA A 133 -9.05 -17.40 15.12
N THR A 134 -8.27 -16.94 16.09
CA THR A 134 -7.07 -16.13 15.83
C THR A 134 -5.82 -16.81 16.36
N ASN A 135 -4.77 -16.95 15.55
CA ASN A 135 -3.47 -17.45 16.00
C ASN A 135 -2.34 -16.50 15.59
N THR A 136 -1.28 -16.46 16.39
CA THR A 136 -0.01 -15.81 16.08
C THR A 136 1.11 -16.82 15.79
N GLY A 137 0.88 -18.11 16.07
CA GLY A 137 1.79 -19.24 15.85
C GLY A 137 1.51 -20.01 14.55
N ASP A 138 1.48 -21.34 14.63
CA ASP A 138 1.62 -22.18 13.42
C ASP A 138 0.36 -22.23 12.54
N ARG A 139 -0.83 -22.46 13.11
CA ARG A 139 -2.06 -22.66 12.33
C ARG A 139 -3.31 -22.00 12.92
N SER A 140 -4.16 -21.45 12.07
CA SER A 140 -5.55 -21.19 12.42
C SER A 140 -6.54 -21.54 11.31
N ALA A 141 -7.82 -21.68 11.66
CA ALA A 141 -8.89 -21.79 10.66
C ALA A 141 -9.29 -20.42 10.11
N ALA A 142 -9.54 -19.42 10.97
CA ALA A 142 -9.92 -18.08 10.52
C ALA A 142 -8.70 -17.17 10.24
N THR A 143 -8.07 -16.58 11.25
CA THR A 143 -7.02 -15.57 11.07
C THR A 143 -5.70 -16.03 11.66
N ASN A 144 -4.60 -16.00 10.90
CA ASN A 144 -3.24 -16.24 11.43
C ASN A 144 -2.33 -15.06 11.06
N THR A 145 -1.32 -14.80 11.89
CA THR A 145 -0.20 -13.92 11.51
C THR A 145 1.13 -14.67 11.37
N GLY A 146 1.16 -15.97 11.71
CA GLY A 146 2.31 -16.86 11.57
C GLY A 146 2.28 -17.71 10.30
N TYR A 147 2.42 -19.03 10.42
CA TYR A 147 2.72 -19.87 9.27
C TYR A 147 1.54 -20.14 8.33
N TRP A 148 0.37 -20.50 8.86
CA TRP A 148 -0.73 -20.95 7.99
C TRP A 148 -2.12 -20.61 8.50
N SER A 149 -3.02 -20.20 7.60
CA SER A 149 -4.46 -20.11 7.88
C SER A 149 -5.32 -20.69 6.76
N ALA A 150 -6.53 -21.18 7.07
CA ALA A 150 -7.48 -21.49 6.01
C ALA A 150 -8.07 -20.21 5.39
N ALA A 151 -8.55 -19.25 6.18
CA ALA A 151 -9.18 -18.04 5.66
C ALA A 151 -8.19 -16.89 5.42
N THR A 152 -7.61 -16.28 6.45
CA THR A 152 -6.78 -15.07 6.31
C THR A 152 -5.43 -15.21 7.03
N ASN A 153 -4.33 -15.05 6.29
CA ASN A 153 -2.99 -14.99 6.89
C ASN A 153 -2.33 -13.64 6.56
N THR A 154 -1.45 -13.18 7.43
CA THR A 154 -0.51 -12.09 7.12
C THR A 154 0.94 -12.56 7.05
N GLY A 155 1.22 -13.82 7.39
CA GLY A 155 2.53 -14.45 7.29
C GLY A 155 2.68 -15.35 6.06
N TYR A 156 3.03 -16.61 6.26
CA TYR A 156 3.60 -17.43 5.17
C TYR A 156 2.58 -17.93 4.13
N CYS A 157 1.52 -18.61 4.56
CA CYS A 157 0.57 -19.26 3.64
C CYS A 157 -0.90 -19.10 4.06
N SER A 158 -1.81 -18.95 3.09
CA SER A 158 -3.25 -19.19 3.33
C SER A 158 -3.97 -19.87 2.16
N ALA A 159 -5.14 -20.45 2.42
CA ALA A 159 -5.98 -20.96 1.33
C ALA A 159 -6.77 -19.83 0.65
N ALA A 160 -7.44 -18.96 1.40
CA ALA A 160 -8.25 -17.89 0.82
C ALA A 160 -7.47 -16.57 0.59
N THR A 161 -7.11 -15.84 1.65
CA THR A 161 -6.49 -14.50 1.52
C THR A 161 -5.17 -14.44 2.28
N ASN A 162 -4.08 -14.02 1.63
CA ASN A 162 -2.81 -13.73 2.31
C ASN A 162 -2.33 -12.32 1.96
N THR A 163 -1.60 -11.70 2.86
CA THR A 163 -0.85 -10.46 2.58
C THR A 163 0.67 -10.66 2.58
N GLY A 164 1.16 -11.84 2.97
CA GLY A 164 2.56 -12.23 2.91
C GLY A 164 2.89 -13.12 1.70
N ASP A 165 3.53 -14.27 1.93
CA ASP A 165 4.26 -14.95 0.85
C ASP A 165 3.36 -15.67 -0.15
N ARG A 166 2.40 -16.49 0.31
CA ARG A 166 1.61 -17.35 -0.61
C ARG A 166 0.13 -17.46 -0.26
N SER A 167 -0.73 -17.49 -1.28
CA SER A 167 -2.10 -17.99 -1.13
C SER A 167 -2.60 -18.81 -2.32
N ALA A 168 -3.65 -19.60 -2.12
CA ALA A 168 -4.31 -20.28 -3.23
C ALA A 168 -5.26 -19.32 -3.99
N ALA A 169 -6.14 -18.59 -3.30
CA ALA A 169 -7.06 -17.68 -3.96
C ALA A 169 -6.49 -16.27 -4.17
N THR A 170 -6.40 -15.44 -3.12
CA THR A 170 -6.04 -14.02 -3.25
C THR A 170 -4.78 -13.70 -2.44
N ASN A 171 -3.76 -13.10 -3.04
CA ASN A 171 -2.60 -12.57 -2.33
C ASN A 171 -2.40 -11.09 -2.68
N THR A 172 -1.87 -10.30 -1.76
CA THR A 172 -1.36 -8.95 -2.03
C THR A 172 0.17 -8.86 -1.98
N GLY A 173 0.86 -9.90 -1.50
CA GLY A 173 2.32 -10.03 -1.46
C GLY A 173 2.90 -10.83 -2.63
N ASP A 174 3.64 -11.90 -2.34
CA ASP A 174 4.57 -12.47 -3.34
C ASP A 174 3.89 -13.36 -4.38
N ARG A 175 3.06 -14.33 -3.97
CA ARG A 175 2.51 -15.31 -4.92
C ARG A 175 1.07 -15.73 -4.62
N SER A 176 0.27 -15.90 -5.67
CA SER A 176 -0.99 -16.66 -5.57
C SER A 176 -1.24 -17.57 -6.76
N ALA A 177 -2.15 -18.55 -6.61
CA ALA A 177 -2.60 -19.33 -7.76
C ALA A 177 -3.65 -18.57 -8.58
N ALA A 178 -4.70 -18.03 -7.95
CA ALA A 178 -5.74 -17.30 -8.68
C ALA A 178 -5.41 -15.82 -8.88
N THR A 179 -5.53 -14.98 -7.85
CA THR A 179 -5.43 -13.51 -7.99
C THR A 179 -4.30 -12.96 -7.12
N ASN A 180 -3.37 -12.20 -7.69
CA ASN A 180 -2.37 -11.45 -6.93
C ASN A 180 -2.43 -9.97 -7.31
N THR A 181 -2.04 -9.09 -6.39
CA THR A 181 -1.77 -7.69 -6.71
C THR A 181 -0.29 -7.31 -6.59
N GLY A 182 0.54 -8.19 -6.02
CA GLY A 182 1.98 -8.01 -5.87
C GLY A 182 2.80 -8.70 -6.97
N TYR A 183 3.67 -9.64 -6.60
CA TYR A 183 4.74 -10.07 -7.51
C TYR A 183 4.30 -11.05 -8.59
N CYS A 184 3.67 -12.19 -8.25
CA CYS A 184 3.29 -13.19 -9.26
C CYS A 184 1.96 -13.91 -9.02
N SER A 185 1.25 -14.28 -10.09
CA SER A 185 0.15 -15.24 -10.02
C SER A 185 0.06 -16.17 -11.23
N ALA A 186 -0.67 -17.29 -11.10
CA ALA A 186 -0.95 -18.13 -12.25
C ALA A 186 -2.10 -17.57 -13.11
N ALA A 187 -3.23 -17.19 -12.52
CA ALA A 187 -4.39 -16.73 -13.30
C ALA A 187 -4.38 -15.21 -13.55
N THR A 188 -4.52 -14.37 -12.53
CA THR A 188 -4.69 -12.92 -12.69
C THR A 188 -3.73 -12.16 -11.78
N ASN A 189 -2.93 -11.25 -12.33
CA ASN A 189 -2.12 -10.33 -11.52
C ASN A 189 -2.39 -8.89 -11.94
N THR A 190 -2.25 -7.95 -11.01
CA THR A 190 -2.20 -6.51 -11.33
C THR A 190 -0.81 -5.91 -11.15
N GLY A 191 0.13 -6.65 -10.57
CA GLY A 191 1.52 -6.23 -10.39
C GLY A 191 2.47 -6.80 -11.44
N TYR A 192 3.54 -7.49 -11.01
CA TYR A 192 4.70 -7.71 -11.89
C TYR A 192 4.48 -8.79 -12.95
N TRP A 193 4.01 -9.99 -12.58
CA TRP A 193 3.91 -11.11 -13.52
C TRP A 193 2.66 -11.98 -13.36
N SER A 194 2.08 -12.46 -14.46
CA SER A 194 1.16 -13.61 -14.42
C SER A 194 1.31 -14.57 -15.59
N ALA A 195 0.86 -15.81 -15.43
CA ALA A 195 0.83 -16.76 -16.54
C ALA A 195 -0.32 -16.43 -17.51
N ALA A 196 -1.56 -16.27 -17.02
CA ALA A 196 -2.71 -16.01 -17.88
C ALA A 196 -2.93 -14.51 -18.14
N THR A 197 -3.46 -13.74 -17.18
CA THR A 197 -3.86 -12.34 -17.39
C THR A 197 -3.10 -11.41 -16.47
N ASN A 198 -2.41 -10.39 -16.98
CA ASN A 198 -1.84 -9.32 -16.17
C ASN A 198 -2.36 -7.97 -16.63
N THR A 199 -2.44 -7.00 -15.73
CA THR A 199 -2.68 -5.60 -16.08
C THR A 199 -1.46 -4.70 -15.83
N GLY A 200 -0.42 -5.21 -15.16
CA GLY A 200 0.85 -4.53 -14.91
C GLY A 200 1.94 -4.89 -15.93
N ASP A 201 3.07 -5.39 -15.45
CA ASP A 201 4.29 -5.41 -16.27
C ASP A 201 4.29 -6.54 -17.31
N ARG A 202 4.07 -7.80 -16.91
CA ARG A 202 4.29 -8.93 -17.80
C ARG A 202 3.24 -10.03 -17.71
N SER A 203 2.86 -10.64 -18.82
CA SER A 203 2.18 -11.95 -18.79
C SER A 203 2.59 -12.91 -19.91
N ALA A 204 2.30 -14.20 -19.76
CA ALA A 204 2.50 -15.15 -20.85
C ALA A 204 1.36 -15.09 -21.87
N ALA A 205 0.09 -15.13 -21.44
CA ALA A 205 -1.05 -15.08 -22.37
C ALA A 205 -1.50 -13.64 -22.69
N THR A 206 -2.23 -13.00 -21.79
CA THR A 206 -2.87 -11.69 -22.04
C THR A 206 -2.34 -10.63 -21.09
N ASN A 207 -1.84 -9.50 -21.61
CA ASN A 207 -1.50 -8.34 -20.79
C ASN A 207 -2.27 -7.12 -21.30
N THR A 208 -2.57 -6.19 -20.41
CA THR A 208 -3.04 -4.84 -20.79
C THR A 208 -2.01 -3.75 -20.53
N GLY A 209 -0.92 -4.06 -19.81
CA GLY A 209 0.18 -3.13 -19.51
C GLY A 209 1.37 -3.29 -20.45
N TYR A 210 2.55 -3.60 -19.90
CA TYR A 210 3.81 -3.40 -20.64
C TYR A 210 4.10 -4.48 -21.69
N CYS A 211 4.16 -5.76 -21.32
CA CYS A 211 4.42 -6.82 -22.30
C CYS A 211 3.67 -8.15 -22.10
N SER A 212 3.40 -8.87 -23.19
CA SER A 212 3.01 -10.28 -23.13
C SER A 212 3.62 -11.12 -24.24
N ALA A 213 3.60 -12.45 -24.09
CA ALA A 213 4.01 -13.35 -25.17
C ALA A 213 2.91 -13.51 -26.23
N ALA A 214 1.66 -13.78 -25.85
CA ALA A 214 0.58 -13.95 -26.81
C ALA A 214 -0.12 -12.64 -27.19
N THR A 215 -0.99 -12.09 -26.34
CA THR A 215 -1.85 -10.94 -26.67
C THR A 215 -1.57 -9.77 -25.73
N ASN A 216 -1.26 -8.59 -26.25
CA ASN A 216 -1.19 -7.37 -25.44
C ASN A 216 -2.12 -6.31 -26.02
N THR A 217 -2.67 -5.44 -25.17
CA THR A 217 -3.35 -4.22 -25.60
C THR A 217 -2.54 -2.95 -25.30
N GLY A 218 -1.46 -3.07 -24.53
CA GLY A 218 -0.54 -1.97 -24.22
C GLY A 218 0.69 -1.94 -25.11
N TYR A 219 1.89 -1.96 -24.51
CA TYR A 219 3.10 -1.53 -25.23
C TYR A 219 3.66 -2.57 -26.21
N TRP A 220 3.81 -3.83 -25.81
CA TRP A 220 4.45 -4.85 -26.66
C TRP A 220 3.86 -6.26 -26.53
N SER A 221 3.75 -7.01 -27.62
CA SER A 221 3.62 -8.48 -27.54
C SER A 221 4.44 -9.22 -28.58
N ALA A 222 4.71 -10.51 -28.35
CA ALA A 222 5.37 -11.32 -29.36
C ALA A 222 4.38 -11.69 -30.49
N ALA A 223 3.18 -12.19 -30.18
CA ALA A 223 2.22 -12.60 -31.20
C ALA A 223 1.30 -11.46 -31.66
N THR A 224 0.32 -11.07 -30.87
CA THR A 224 -0.75 -10.13 -31.28
C THR A 224 -0.79 -8.90 -30.37
N ASN A 225 -0.66 -7.69 -30.90
CA ASN A 225 -0.86 -6.46 -30.12
C ASN A 225 -1.97 -5.63 -30.75
N THR A 226 -2.70 -4.87 -29.93
CA THR A 226 -3.65 -3.84 -30.40
C THR A 226 -3.12 -2.42 -30.14
N GLY A 227 -2.09 -2.27 -29.31
CA GLY A 227 -1.39 -1.02 -29.04
C GLY A 227 -0.12 -0.84 -29.88
N ASN A 228 1.01 -0.53 -29.25
CA ASN A 228 2.13 0.09 -29.97
C ASN A 228 2.92 -0.87 -30.87
N ARG A 229 3.26 -2.08 -30.40
CA ARG A 229 4.18 -2.98 -31.14
C ARG A 229 3.89 -4.46 -30.97
N SER A 230 4.00 -5.25 -32.03
CA SER A 230 4.16 -6.71 -31.91
C SER A 230 5.20 -7.30 -32.87
N ALA A 231 5.65 -8.53 -32.63
CA ALA A 231 6.50 -9.22 -33.60
C ALA A 231 5.69 -9.81 -34.76
N ALA A 232 4.54 -10.45 -34.52
CA ALA A 232 3.74 -11.05 -35.59
C ALA A 232 2.65 -10.11 -36.12
N THR A 233 1.53 -9.96 -35.40
CA THR A 233 0.33 -9.24 -35.86
C THR A 233 0.05 -8.02 -34.99
N ASN A 234 -0.06 -6.82 -35.54
CA ASN A 234 -0.51 -5.63 -34.79
C ASN A 234 -1.72 -5.02 -35.50
N THR A 235 -2.63 -4.43 -34.73
CA THR A 235 -3.74 -3.61 -35.24
C THR A 235 -3.50 -2.12 -35.03
N GLY A 236 -2.53 -1.75 -34.19
CA GLY A 236 -2.05 -0.38 -33.97
C GLY A 236 -0.79 -0.03 -34.76
N ASP A 237 0.22 0.56 -34.12
CA ASP A 237 1.23 1.34 -34.85
C ASP A 237 2.22 0.49 -35.68
N ARG A 238 2.75 -0.62 -35.13
CA ARG A 238 3.85 -1.38 -35.78
C ARG A 238 3.83 -2.89 -35.55
N SER A 239 4.10 -3.70 -36.58
CA SER A 239 4.49 -5.13 -36.42
C SER A 239 5.58 -5.58 -37.39
N ALA A 240 6.24 -6.71 -37.15
CA ALA A 240 7.24 -7.24 -38.08
C ALA A 240 6.63 -8.08 -39.22
N ALA A 241 5.49 -8.74 -39.04
CA ALA A 241 4.90 -9.59 -40.09
C ALA A 241 3.65 -8.97 -40.74
N THR A 242 2.58 -8.75 -39.99
CA THR A 242 1.27 -8.31 -40.53
C THR A 242 0.72 -7.15 -39.70
N ASN A 243 0.46 -5.99 -40.30
CA ASN A 243 -0.20 -4.86 -39.63
C ASN A 243 -1.43 -4.40 -40.42
N THR A 244 -2.50 -4.09 -39.71
CA THR A 244 -3.69 -3.42 -40.25
C THR A 244 -3.71 -1.91 -39.98
N GLY A 245 -2.78 -1.40 -39.16
CA GLY A 245 -2.50 0.03 -38.91
C GLY A 245 -1.26 0.55 -39.67
N ASP A 246 -0.45 1.43 -39.05
CA ASP A 246 0.43 2.35 -39.80
C ASP A 246 1.66 1.74 -40.50
N ARG A 247 2.35 0.72 -39.93
CA ARG A 247 3.62 0.18 -40.51
C ARG A 247 3.85 -1.33 -40.26
N SER A 248 4.30 -2.11 -41.26
CA SER A 248 4.84 -3.48 -41.07
C SER A 248 5.90 -3.91 -42.09
N ALA A 249 6.70 -4.94 -41.79
CA ALA A 249 7.81 -5.40 -42.62
C ALA A 249 7.51 -6.56 -43.61
N ALA A 250 6.30 -7.15 -43.66
CA ALA A 250 6.01 -8.22 -44.65
C ALA A 250 4.61 -8.19 -45.30
N THR A 251 3.55 -7.70 -44.64
CA THR A 251 2.19 -7.60 -45.23
C THR A 251 1.41 -6.44 -44.60
N ASN A 252 1.17 -5.37 -45.35
CA ASN A 252 0.44 -4.19 -44.86
C ASN A 252 -0.87 -3.98 -45.63
N THR A 253 -2.00 -3.93 -44.90
CA THR A 253 -3.35 -3.78 -45.46
C THR A 253 -4.02 -2.44 -45.08
N GLY A 254 -3.36 -1.59 -44.30
CA GLY A 254 -3.89 -0.30 -43.84
C GLY A 254 -3.69 0.86 -44.81
N ASN A 255 -4.39 1.98 -44.61
CA ASN A 255 -4.30 3.16 -45.48
C ASN A 255 -2.89 3.77 -45.45
N ARG A 256 -2.39 4.21 -46.60
CA ARG A 256 -1.01 4.69 -46.84
C ARG A 256 0.06 3.67 -46.45
N SER A 257 -0.26 2.38 -46.60
CA SER A 257 0.64 1.27 -46.30
C SER A 257 1.92 1.32 -47.14
N ALA A 258 3.09 1.18 -46.50
CA ALA A 258 4.36 0.98 -47.21
C ALA A 258 4.95 -0.41 -46.91
N ALA A 259 5.33 -1.16 -47.95
CA ALA A 259 5.99 -2.47 -47.83
C ALA A 259 7.37 -2.47 -48.52
N GLU A 260 8.41 -2.94 -47.82
CA GLU A 260 9.78 -3.01 -48.33
C GLU A 260 10.39 -4.38 -48.06
N VAL A 261 11.03 -4.96 -49.07
CA VAL A 261 11.86 -6.17 -48.91
C VAL A 261 13.23 -5.98 -49.56
N SER A 262 14.30 -6.28 -48.81
CA SER A 262 15.70 -6.18 -49.26
C SER A 262 16.35 -7.53 -49.57
N GLY A 263 15.64 -8.64 -49.33
CA GLY A 263 16.11 -9.99 -49.65
C GLY A 263 15.89 -10.36 -51.11
N SER A 264 16.80 -11.16 -51.68
CA SER A 264 16.65 -11.73 -53.02
C SER A 264 15.48 -12.73 -53.04
N GLN A 265 14.68 -12.72 -54.11
CA GLN A 265 13.46 -13.51 -54.28
C GLN A 265 12.32 -13.18 -53.29
N SER A 266 12.42 -12.06 -52.57
CA SER A 266 11.36 -11.60 -51.66
C SER A 266 10.29 -10.78 -52.38
N VAL A 267 9.07 -10.79 -51.86
CA VAL A 267 7.93 -10.04 -52.42
C VAL A 267 7.41 -9.02 -51.40
N ALA A 268 7.34 -7.74 -51.78
CA ALA A 268 6.69 -6.69 -50.99
C ALA A 268 5.24 -6.51 -51.45
N ALA A 269 4.28 -6.56 -50.52
CA ALA A 269 2.86 -6.39 -50.83
C ALA A 269 2.20 -5.32 -49.96
N ALA A 270 1.50 -4.39 -50.59
CA ALA A 270 0.73 -3.33 -49.93
C ALA A 270 -0.68 -3.23 -50.56
N PHE A 271 -1.72 -3.32 -49.72
CA PHE A 271 -3.12 -3.48 -50.18
C PHE A 271 -4.09 -2.37 -49.73
N GLY A 272 -3.60 -1.38 -48.98
CA GLY A 272 -4.42 -0.26 -48.52
C GLY A 272 -4.53 0.89 -49.53
N ILE A 273 -5.41 1.86 -49.22
CA ILE A 273 -5.60 3.08 -50.01
C ILE A 273 -4.28 3.85 -50.06
N GLU A 274 -3.86 4.34 -51.23
CA GLU A 274 -2.55 5.01 -51.44
C GLU A 274 -1.33 4.15 -51.01
N GLY A 275 -1.46 2.81 -51.03
CA GLY A 275 -0.36 1.92 -50.65
C GLY A 275 0.84 1.98 -51.61
N LYS A 276 2.07 1.92 -51.07
CA LYS A 276 3.32 1.87 -51.84
C LYS A 276 4.20 0.66 -51.50
N ALA A 277 4.97 0.18 -52.46
CA ALA A 277 5.88 -0.95 -52.29
C ALA A 277 7.22 -0.73 -52.98
N ARG A 278 8.30 -1.25 -52.39
CA ARG A 278 9.62 -1.34 -53.02
C ARG A 278 10.29 -2.68 -52.74
N ALA A 279 11.10 -3.14 -53.67
CA ALA A 279 11.88 -4.36 -53.51
C ALA A 279 13.29 -4.18 -54.10
N SER A 280 14.26 -4.91 -53.55
CA SER A 280 15.61 -5.01 -54.12
C SER A 280 15.65 -5.90 -55.36
N GLU A 281 16.78 -5.90 -56.06
CA GLU A 281 16.99 -6.69 -57.28
C GLU A 281 16.69 -8.19 -57.06
N GLY A 282 15.97 -8.79 -58.02
CA GLY A 282 15.50 -10.17 -57.90
C GLY A 282 14.26 -10.36 -57.01
N GLY A 283 13.73 -9.30 -56.41
CA GLY A 283 12.44 -9.31 -55.70
C GLY A 283 11.23 -9.00 -56.59
N ALA A 284 10.06 -8.85 -55.98
CA ALA A 284 8.82 -8.44 -56.65
C ALA A 284 7.96 -7.54 -55.76
N ILE A 285 7.02 -6.82 -56.38
CA ILE A 285 6.03 -5.98 -55.70
C ILE A 285 4.59 -6.41 -56.06
N VAL A 286 3.66 -6.24 -55.12
CA VAL A 286 2.21 -6.38 -55.31
C VAL A 286 1.51 -5.15 -54.73
N LEU A 287 0.68 -4.50 -55.54
CA LEU A 287 -0.02 -3.26 -55.17
C LEU A 287 -1.50 -3.31 -55.54
N CYS A 288 -2.31 -2.59 -54.79
CA CYS A 288 -3.72 -2.33 -55.11
C CYS A 288 -3.99 -0.83 -55.31
N TYR A 289 -4.93 -0.52 -56.19
CA TYR A 289 -5.58 0.80 -56.27
C TYR A 289 -7.03 0.65 -55.81
N ARG A 290 -7.47 1.59 -54.96
CA ARG A 290 -8.83 1.71 -54.44
C ARG A 290 -9.33 3.13 -54.68
N ASP A 291 -10.62 3.28 -54.89
CA ASP A 291 -11.26 4.60 -55.02
C ASP A 291 -11.49 5.28 -53.66
N GLU A 292 -12.10 6.47 -53.66
CA GLU A 292 -12.37 7.28 -52.46
C GLU A 292 -13.33 6.59 -51.47
N ASP A 293 -14.21 5.70 -51.96
CA ASP A 293 -15.12 4.91 -51.13
C ASP A 293 -14.45 3.63 -50.56
N GLY A 294 -13.22 3.35 -51.00
CA GLY A 294 -12.42 2.21 -50.58
C GLY A 294 -12.65 0.93 -51.38
N GLU A 295 -13.41 0.99 -52.48
CA GLU A 295 -13.66 -0.16 -53.36
C GLU A 295 -12.38 -0.55 -54.11
N LEU A 296 -12.15 -1.86 -54.27
CA LEU A 296 -10.97 -2.38 -54.94
C LEU A 296 -11.12 -2.31 -56.46
N ILE A 297 -10.36 -1.43 -57.10
CA ILE A 297 -10.43 -1.22 -58.55
C ILE A 297 -9.36 -2.02 -59.29
N HIS A 298 -8.11 -2.00 -58.80
CA HIS A 298 -6.99 -2.71 -59.43
C HIS A 298 -6.11 -3.44 -58.43
N ILE A 299 -5.58 -4.58 -58.86
CA ILE A 299 -4.46 -5.28 -58.24
C ILE A 299 -3.45 -5.66 -59.32
N ARG A 300 -2.16 -5.44 -59.05
CA ARG A 300 -1.06 -5.77 -59.96
C ARG A 300 0.13 -6.33 -59.19
N ALA A 301 0.87 -7.22 -59.85
CA ALA A 301 2.14 -7.73 -59.38
C ALA A 301 3.19 -7.59 -60.48
N SER A 302 4.42 -7.26 -60.13
CA SER A 302 5.54 -7.23 -61.07
C SER A 302 6.86 -7.55 -60.38
N LYS A 303 7.76 -8.24 -61.10
CA LYS A 303 9.13 -8.48 -60.63
C LYS A 303 9.98 -7.23 -60.86
N VAL A 304 10.94 -7.01 -59.97
CA VAL A 304 11.94 -5.95 -60.14
C VAL A 304 12.79 -6.28 -61.37
N GLY A 305 12.92 -5.30 -62.28
CA GLY A 305 13.54 -5.46 -63.60
C GLY A 305 12.56 -5.75 -64.74
N GLU A 306 11.28 -5.98 -64.44
CA GLU A 306 10.20 -6.18 -65.42
C GLU A 306 9.18 -5.04 -65.33
N ASN A 307 8.46 -4.77 -66.43
CA ASN A 307 7.37 -3.79 -66.52
C ASN A 307 7.73 -2.39 -65.98
N GLY A 308 8.99 -1.95 -66.15
CA GLY A 308 9.46 -0.63 -65.72
C GLY A 308 9.75 -0.50 -64.21
N ILE A 309 9.71 -1.60 -63.44
CA ILE A 309 10.00 -1.58 -62.00
C ILE A 309 11.51 -1.59 -61.75
N MET A 310 12.02 -0.51 -61.16
CA MET A 310 13.42 -0.35 -60.79
C MET A 310 13.68 -0.84 -59.36
N PRO A 311 14.88 -1.41 -59.10
CA PRO A 311 15.25 -1.85 -57.76
C PRO A 311 15.33 -0.67 -56.78
N ASN A 312 14.89 -0.89 -55.55
CA ASN A 312 14.92 0.09 -54.46
C ASN A 312 14.13 1.40 -54.71
N THR A 313 13.21 1.40 -55.67
CA THR A 313 12.30 2.51 -55.97
C THR A 313 10.90 2.21 -55.43
N TRP A 314 10.26 3.22 -54.82
CA TRP A 314 8.88 3.11 -54.37
C TRP A 314 7.90 3.27 -55.53
N TYR A 315 6.88 2.42 -55.56
CA TYR A 315 5.79 2.47 -56.54
C TYR A 315 4.42 2.47 -55.88
N GLN A 316 3.46 3.12 -56.53
CA GLN A 316 2.01 3.04 -56.28
C GLN A 316 1.29 2.63 -57.57
N LEU A 317 0.02 2.22 -57.46
CA LEU A 317 -0.86 2.12 -58.64
C LEU A 317 -1.66 3.42 -58.81
N ASN A 318 -1.77 3.90 -60.04
CA ASN A 318 -2.69 4.99 -60.39
C ASN A 318 -4.10 4.44 -60.71
N GLU A 319 -5.02 5.35 -61.06
CA GLU A 319 -6.41 5.05 -61.40
C GLU A 319 -6.58 4.12 -62.62
N ASP A 320 -5.57 4.05 -63.50
CA ASP A 320 -5.54 3.15 -64.66
C ASP A 320 -4.90 1.77 -64.35
N GLY A 321 -4.38 1.60 -63.13
CA GLY A 321 -3.72 0.37 -62.68
C GLY A 321 -2.30 0.20 -63.23
N GLU A 322 -1.61 1.31 -63.54
CA GLU A 322 -0.20 1.37 -63.91
C GLU A 322 0.69 1.66 -62.70
N PHE A 323 1.91 1.11 -62.70
CA PHE A 323 2.89 1.39 -61.66
C PHE A 323 3.52 2.77 -61.85
N VAL A 324 3.36 3.66 -60.89
CA VAL A 324 3.94 5.01 -60.90
C VAL A 324 4.96 5.13 -59.77
N ALA A 325 6.16 5.60 -60.10
CA ALA A 325 7.21 5.83 -59.11
C ALA A 325 6.83 7.00 -58.18
N CYS A 326 7.07 6.85 -56.88
CA CYS A 326 6.76 7.86 -55.87
C CYS A 326 7.91 8.03 -54.87
N GLU A 327 7.82 9.05 -54.02
CA GLU A 327 8.72 9.25 -52.86
C GLU A 327 8.28 8.41 -51.66
#